data_AF-A0A350RGD3-F1
#
_entry.id   AF-A0A350RGD3-F1
#
_cell.length_a   1.000
_cell.length_b   1.000
_cell.length_c   1.000
_cell.angle_alpha   90.00
_cell.angle_beta   90.00
_cell.angle_gamma   90.00
#
_symmetry.space_group_name_H-M   'P 1'
#
loop_
_entity.id
_entity.type
_entity.pdbx_description
1 polymer ?
#
loop_
_entity_poly.entity_id
_entity_poly.type
_entity_poly.pdbx_seq_one_letter_code
_entity_poly.pdbx_strand_id
1 'polypeptide(L)'
;MTKLTATIAGPLADTLALRISGNMHQRGAYYDNEGFGVDDQDAVDDWNLQGKLLWQPSDQLSFLLNAVRIERDTTCCGADATHSPAMQAVLNSKGFAPDSNDPYDYIVATNFQDEFSQETDLISLRIEYDLEWASITSITARDNYAYKTSTDPDRSQLDILSIVDEPYEGNSFSQELRLDGSFNTLVDYQLGLFYYDQNTQRGDRTPSVFIGTDFITVADLTLLPILQATGAPFPSVGFIAQPGDFAAYQNTWESQTIATFGQATWHLGEGWHLTGGLRWTKEEREAELFSETTSTAPLVQAATAQAIMAGIPPEQARIIGMGAAFLSGAATPINTTLERKTDNVDWLIKLAYDISEDVM
;
A
#
# COMPACT_ATOMS: atom_id res chain seq x y z
N MET A 1 -27.74 -6.86 4.12
CA MET A 1 -26.97 -5.70 3.63
C MET A 1 -27.58 -4.43 4.21
N THR A 2 -26.80 -3.69 4.98
CA THR A 2 -27.18 -2.43 5.62
C THR A 2 -26.25 -1.34 5.11
N LYS A 3 -26.80 -0.26 4.55
CA LYS A 3 -26.05 0.94 4.17
C LYS A 3 -26.74 2.15 4.79
N LEU A 4 -25.99 2.95 5.51
CA LEU A 4 -26.44 4.22 6.05
C LEU A 4 -25.47 5.31 5.58
N THR A 5 -26.00 6.38 5.00
CA THR A 5 -25.23 7.58 4.70
C THR A 5 -25.98 8.76 5.30
N ALA A 6 -25.28 9.56 6.10
CA ALA A 6 -25.86 10.73 6.73
C ALA A 6 -24.94 11.94 6.53
N THR A 7 -25.55 13.12 6.47
CA THR A 7 -24.84 14.38 6.45
C THR A 7 -25.66 15.42 7.17
N ILE A 8 -25.00 16.16 8.06
CA ILE A 8 -25.54 17.37 8.67
C ILE A 8 -24.58 18.51 8.33
N ALA A 9 -25.13 19.62 7.85
CA ALA A 9 -24.35 20.78 7.49
C ALA A 9 -25.16 22.05 7.76
N GLY A 10 -24.48 23.10 8.20
CA GLY A 10 -25.09 24.40 8.40
C GLY A 10 -24.20 25.40 9.12
N PRO A 11 -24.62 26.66 9.19
CA PRO A 11 -23.97 27.66 10.01
C PRO A 11 -24.14 27.32 11.49
N LEU A 12 -23.06 27.46 12.26
CA LEU A 12 -23.07 27.48 13.73
C LEU A 12 -23.16 28.93 14.25
N ALA A 13 -22.65 29.89 13.46
CA ALA A 13 -22.73 31.33 13.67
C ALA A 13 -22.58 32.03 12.31
N ASP A 14 -22.65 33.36 12.28
CA ASP A 14 -22.53 34.15 11.04
C ASP A 14 -21.20 33.91 10.30
N THR A 15 -20.13 33.63 11.04
CA THR A 15 -18.76 33.44 10.53
C THR A 15 -18.26 31.99 10.65
N LEU A 16 -19.11 31.05 11.08
CA LEU A 16 -18.69 29.68 11.40
C LEU A 16 -19.70 28.68 10.84
N ALA A 17 -19.23 27.72 10.04
CA ALA A 17 -20.06 26.65 9.49
C ALA A 17 -19.43 25.28 9.74
N LEU A 18 -20.27 24.29 10.02
CA LEU A 18 -19.88 22.91 10.27
C LEU A 18 -20.57 21.99 9.26
N ARG A 19 -19.84 20.99 8.79
CA ARG A 19 -20.38 19.84 8.08
C ARG A 19 -19.82 18.56 8.68
N ILE A 20 -20.70 17.63 9.04
CA ILE A 20 -20.34 16.27 9.42
C ILE A 20 -21.02 15.34 8.43
N SER A 21 -20.25 14.47 7.79
CA SER A 21 -20.73 13.47 6.83
C SER A 21 -20.16 12.11 7.20
N GLY A 22 -20.92 11.04 7.03
CA GLY A 22 -20.40 9.70 7.29
C GLY A 22 -21.24 8.63 6.61
N ASN A 23 -20.64 7.47 6.42
CA ASN A 23 -21.31 6.29 5.92
C ASN A 23 -20.93 5.06 6.74
N MET A 24 -21.86 4.12 6.83
CA MET A 24 -21.63 2.77 7.32
C MET A 24 -22.14 1.80 6.26
N HIS A 25 -21.40 0.72 6.03
CA HIS A 25 -21.75 -0.33 5.09
C HIS A 25 -21.44 -1.69 5.71
N GLN A 26 -22.50 -2.46 5.95
CA GLN A 26 -22.41 -3.82 6.43
C GLN A 26 -23.06 -4.76 5.43
N ARG A 27 -22.34 -5.80 5.02
CA ARG A 27 -22.83 -6.83 4.12
C ARG A 27 -22.28 -8.17 4.58
N GLY A 28 -23.13 -9.18 4.62
CA GLY A 28 -22.65 -10.55 4.77
C GLY A 28 -21.77 -10.96 3.58
N ALA A 29 -21.14 -12.10 3.74
CA ALA A 29 -20.32 -12.72 2.72
C ALA A 29 -21.08 -12.90 1.39
N TYR A 30 -20.31 -12.91 0.30
CA TYR A 30 -20.82 -13.14 -1.06
C TYR A 30 -20.48 -14.53 -1.58
N TYR A 31 -19.36 -15.10 -1.13
CA TYR A 31 -18.93 -16.46 -1.48
C TYR A 31 -19.16 -17.41 -0.32
N ASP A 32 -19.82 -18.52 -0.59
CA ASP A 32 -19.93 -19.63 0.35
C ASP A 32 -18.59 -20.38 0.38
N ASN A 33 -18.04 -20.63 1.57
CA ASN A 33 -16.76 -21.33 1.69
C ASN A 33 -16.94 -22.80 2.11
N GLU A 34 -16.54 -23.73 1.23
CA GLU A 34 -16.53 -25.17 1.52
C GLU A 34 -15.22 -25.65 2.16
N GLY A 35 -14.26 -24.76 2.36
CA GLY A 35 -13.05 -25.00 3.11
C GLY A 35 -13.33 -25.26 4.58
N PHE A 36 -12.62 -26.23 5.18
CA PHE A 36 -12.90 -26.62 6.55
C PHE A 36 -12.40 -25.56 7.55
N GLY A 37 -13.32 -25.05 8.38
CA GLY A 37 -12.98 -24.18 9.51
C GLY A 37 -12.73 -22.72 9.14
N VAL A 38 -13.18 -22.29 7.96
CA VAL A 38 -13.08 -20.93 7.45
C VAL A 38 -14.49 -20.38 7.22
N ASP A 39 -14.70 -19.10 7.50
CA ASP A 39 -15.99 -18.46 7.26
C ASP A 39 -16.18 -18.12 5.77
N ASP A 40 -17.41 -17.79 5.41
CA ASP A 40 -17.78 -17.29 4.08
C ASP A 40 -17.03 -15.97 3.76
N GLN A 41 -16.63 -15.81 2.50
CA GLN A 41 -15.72 -14.74 2.08
C GLN A 41 -16.46 -13.53 1.49
N ASP A 42 -15.77 -12.39 1.43
CA ASP A 42 -16.26 -11.09 0.98
C ASP A 42 -17.37 -10.48 1.86
N ALA A 43 -17.35 -10.74 3.16
CA ALA A 43 -18.11 -9.94 4.11
C ALA A 43 -17.47 -8.55 4.24
N VAL A 44 -18.29 -7.53 4.49
CA VAL A 44 -17.86 -6.15 4.60
C VAL A 44 -18.45 -5.52 5.85
N ASP A 45 -17.61 -4.93 6.69
CA ASP A 45 -17.98 -4.01 7.78
C ASP A 45 -17.11 -2.75 7.71
N ASP A 46 -17.68 -1.71 7.12
CA ASP A 46 -16.97 -0.48 6.80
C ASP A 46 -17.68 0.71 7.42
N TRP A 47 -16.91 1.67 7.94
CA TRP A 47 -17.44 3.00 8.20
C TRP A 47 -16.46 4.13 7.89
N ASN A 48 -16.99 5.31 7.62
CA ASN A 48 -16.20 6.54 7.55
C ASN A 48 -16.95 7.71 8.17
N LEU A 49 -16.19 8.65 8.71
CA LEU A 49 -16.67 9.89 9.27
C LEU A 49 -15.75 11.02 8.85
N GLN A 50 -16.33 12.11 8.36
CA GLN A 50 -15.63 13.34 7.98
C GLN A 50 -16.29 14.55 8.64
N GLY A 51 -15.50 15.33 9.36
CA GLY A 51 -15.86 16.63 9.87
C GLY A 51 -15.13 17.74 9.11
N LYS A 52 -15.86 18.79 8.71
CA LYS A 52 -15.30 20.02 8.15
C LYS A 52 -15.82 21.22 8.92
N LEU A 53 -14.91 22.06 9.40
CA LEU A 53 -15.22 23.31 10.07
C LEU A 53 -14.65 24.46 9.25
N LEU A 54 -15.52 25.34 8.76
CA LEU A 54 -15.17 26.57 8.07
C LEU A 54 -15.34 27.73 9.04
N TRP A 55 -14.29 28.53 9.22
CA TRP A 55 -14.31 29.75 10.01
C TRP A 55 -13.80 30.93 9.18
N GLN A 56 -14.65 31.95 9.01
CA GLN A 56 -14.36 33.15 8.24
C GLN A 56 -14.49 34.39 9.15
N PRO A 57 -13.48 34.68 10.00
CA PRO A 57 -13.55 35.80 10.93
C PRO A 57 -13.70 37.18 10.25
N SER A 58 -13.36 37.29 8.96
CA SER A 58 -13.60 38.45 8.11
C SER A 58 -13.77 38.03 6.65
N ASP A 59 -14.10 38.97 5.77
CA ASP A 59 -14.21 38.72 4.33
C ASP A 59 -12.87 38.38 3.66
N GLN A 60 -11.75 38.62 4.35
CA GLN A 60 -10.38 38.42 3.82
C GLN A 60 -9.70 37.19 4.39
N LEU A 61 -10.21 36.57 5.46
CA LEU A 61 -9.52 35.51 6.18
C LEU A 61 -10.44 34.31 6.35
N SER A 62 -9.99 33.14 5.88
CA SER A 62 -10.73 31.89 5.92
C SER A 62 -9.87 30.75 6.46
N PHE A 63 -10.45 29.94 7.33
CA PHE A 63 -9.87 28.71 7.85
C PHE A 63 -10.79 27.54 7.54
N LEU A 64 -10.27 26.49 6.93
CA LEU A 64 -10.98 25.23 6.71
C LEU A 64 -10.22 24.10 7.39
N LEU A 65 -10.73 23.63 8.52
CA LEU A 65 -10.26 22.42 9.19
C LEU A 65 -11.06 21.22 8.66
N ASN A 66 -10.38 20.16 8.28
CA ASN A 66 -10.97 18.90 7.83
C ASN A 66 -10.35 17.74 8.63
N ALA A 67 -11.18 16.84 9.14
CA ALA A 67 -10.75 15.64 9.83
C ALA A 67 -11.55 14.44 9.30
N VAL A 68 -10.88 13.31 9.07
CA VAL A 68 -11.46 12.08 8.53
C VAL A 68 -10.97 10.89 9.35
N ARG A 69 -11.89 9.97 9.70
CA ARG A 69 -11.60 8.63 10.21
C ARG A 69 -12.28 7.60 9.32
N ILE A 70 -11.56 6.55 8.97
CA ILE A 70 -12.04 5.43 8.15
C ILE A 70 -11.64 4.14 8.86
N GLU A 71 -12.57 3.20 8.96
CA GLU A 71 -12.28 1.82 9.34
C GLU A 71 -12.90 0.86 8.32
N ARG A 72 -12.16 -0.20 8.03
CA ARG A 72 -12.57 -1.31 7.17
C ARG A 72 -12.25 -2.60 7.90
N ASP A 73 -13.20 -3.50 7.96
CA ASP A 73 -13.02 -4.87 8.42
C ASP A 73 -13.75 -5.78 7.45
N THR A 74 -13.01 -6.57 6.69
CA THR A 74 -13.55 -7.36 5.59
C THR A 74 -12.91 -8.74 5.55
N THR A 75 -13.70 -9.76 5.21
CA THR A 75 -13.18 -11.09 4.88
C THR A 75 -12.81 -11.16 3.40
N CYS A 76 -12.02 -10.19 2.94
CA CYS A 76 -11.63 -10.05 1.53
C CYS A 76 -10.26 -10.71 1.29
N CYS A 77 -10.04 -11.38 0.15
CA CYS A 77 -10.90 -11.38 -1.04
C CYS A 77 -11.14 -12.78 -1.57
N GLY A 78 -12.39 -13.23 -1.56
CA GLY A 78 -12.81 -14.47 -2.21
C GLY A 78 -12.46 -14.43 -3.70
N ALA A 79 -11.58 -15.33 -4.12
CA ALA A 79 -11.21 -15.50 -5.52
C ALA A 79 -11.43 -16.96 -5.90
N ASP A 80 -12.23 -17.15 -6.96
CA ASP A 80 -12.34 -18.43 -7.63
C ASP A 80 -11.04 -18.70 -8.42
N ALA A 81 -10.47 -19.89 -8.25
CA ALA A 81 -9.15 -20.25 -8.72
C ALA A 81 -9.17 -21.56 -9.50
N THR A 82 -8.80 -21.50 -10.77
CA THR A 82 -8.61 -22.72 -11.58
C THR A 82 -7.38 -23.51 -11.10
N HIS A 83 -7.61 -24.71 -10.57
CA HIS A 83 -6.54 -25.58 -10.09
C HIS A 83 -5.94 -26.47 -11.19
N SER A 84 -4.62 -26.63 -11.18
CA SER A 84 -3.92 -27.52 -12.13
C SER A 84 -4.30 -29.00 -11.94
N PRO A 85 -4.13 -29.88 -12.95
CA PRO A 85 -4.39 -31.31 -12.79
C PRO A 85 -3.63 -31.98 -11.64
N ALA A 86 -2.42 -31.52 -11.34
CA ALA A 86 -1.62 -32.02 -10.22
C ALA A 86 -2.27 -31.65 -8.86
N MET A 87 -2.70 -30.40 -8.73
CA MET A 87 -3.43 -29.90 -7.56
C MET A 87 -4.74 -30.67 -7.36
N GLN A 88 -5.51 -30.84 -8.44
CA GLN A 88 -6.74 -31.63 -8.43
C GLN A 88 -6.51 -33.09 -8.01
N ALA A 89 -5.39 -33.70 -8.42
CA ALA A 89 -5.04 -35.05 -7.99
C ALA A 89 -4.77 -35.13 -6.48
N VAL A 90 -4.11 -34.12 -5.90
CA VAL A 90 -3.84 -34.05 -4.46
C VAL A 90 -5.14 -33.81 -3.67
N LEU A 91 -5.98 -32.87 -4.11
CA LEU A 91 -7.32 -32.64 -3.54
C LEU A 91 -8.14 -33.93 -3.48
N ASN A 92 -8.27 -34.61 -4.62
CA ASN A 92 -8.98 -35.89 -4.72
C ASN A 92 -8.37 -36.97 -3.80
N SER A 93 -7.04 -37.04 -3.69
CA SER A 93 -6.37 -38.03 -2.83
C SER A 93 -6.69 -37.84 -1.33
N LYS A 94 -7.04 -36.61 -0.94
CA LYS A 94 -7.43 -36.23 0.42
C LYS A 94 -8.93 -36.25 0.66
N GLY A 95 -9.72 -36.57 -0.37
CA GLY A 95 -11.18 -36.59 -0.29
C GLY A 95 -11.83 -35.21 -0.33
N PHE A 96 -11.07 -34.18 -0.74
CA PHE A 96 -11.57 -32.84 -0.98
C PHE A 96 -12.31 -32.78 -2.33
N ALA A 97 -13.38 -32.00 -2.37
CA ALA A 97 -14.12 -31.77 -3.59
C ALA A 97 -13.29 -30.83 -4.49
N PRO A 98 -12.93 -31.26 -5.71
CA PRO A 98 -12.33 -30.34 -6.68
C PRO A 98 -13.22 -29.13 -6.90
N ASP A 99 -12.61 -27.96 -7.02
CA ASP A 99 -13.33 -26.77 -7.45
C ASP A 99 -14.07 -27.05 -8.78
N SER A 100 -15.31 -26.56 -8.87
CA SER A 100 -16.20 -26.80 -10.01
C SER A 100 -15.72 -26.04 -11.26
N ASN A 101 -14.85 -25.04 -11.07
CA ASN A 101 -14.41 -24.03 -12.04
C ASN A 101 -15.59 -23.30 -12.70
N ASP A 102 -16.67 -23.10 -11.94
CA ASP A 102 -17.84 -22.33 -12.36
C ASP A 102 -17.83 -20.95 -11.68
N PRO A 103 -17.45 -19.87 -12.41
CA PRO A 103 -17.36 -18.53 -11.82
C PRO A 103 -18.73 -17.92 -11.45
N TYR A 104 -19.82 -18.65 -11.63
CA TYR A 104 -21.18 -18.24 -11.30
C TYR A 104 -21.82 -19.02 -10.13
N ASP A 105 -21.14 -20.00 -9.55
CA ASP A 105 -21.66 -20.75 -8.39
C ASP A 105 -21.43 -20.01 -7.06
N TYR A 106 -20.47 -19.08 -7.03
CA TYR A 106 -20.07 -18.32 -5.84
C TYR A 106 -19.58 -19.20 -4.69
N ILE A 107 -18.96 -20.33 -5.01
CA ILE A 107 -18.37 -21.25 -4.04
C ILE A 107 -16.85 -21.08 -4.09
N VAL A 108 -16.22 -20.98 -2.92
CA VAL A 108 -14.77 -21.05 -2.76
C VAL A 108 -14.44 -22.13 -1.74
N ALA A 109 -13.17 -22.50 -1.65
CA ALA A 109 -12.77 -23.59 -0.76
C ALA A 109 -11.43 -23.33 -0.08
N THR A 110 -11.18 -22.10 0.38
CA THR A 110 -9.93 -21.72 1.05
C THR A 110 -9.80 -22.38 2.41
N ASN A 111 -8.60 -22.81 2.80
CA ASN A 111 -8.37 -23.44 4.10
C ASN A 111 -7.85 -22.45 5.17
N PHE A 112 -7.65 -21.19 4.78
CA PHE A 112 -7.22 -20.11 5.64
C PHE A 112 -8.13 -18.89 5.46
N GLN A 113 -8.38 -18.15 6.55
CA GLN A 113 -9.28 -17.01 6.56
C GLN A 113 -8.60 -15.78 5.97
N ASP A 114 -9.12 -15.34 4.83
CA ASP A 114 -8.79 -14.04 4.28
C ASP A 114 -9.33 -12.93 5.19
N GLU A 115 -8.51 -11.92 5.46
CA GLU A 115 -8.85 -10.78 6.30
C GLU A 115 -8.18 -9.53 5.74
N PHE A 116 -8.91 -8.43 5.72
CA PHE A 116 -8.36 -7.09 5.56
C PHE A 116 -8.98 -6.17 6.60
N SER A 117 -8.14 -5.65 7.50
CA SER A 117 -8.52 -4.69 8.53
C SER A 117 -7.69 -3.42 8.34
N GLN A 118 -8.35 -2.27 8.20
CA GLN A 118 -7.71 -0.97 7.98
C GLN A 118 -8.27 0.09 8.90
N GLU A 119 -7.40 0.95 9.40
CA GLU A 119 -7.73 2.22 10.03
C GLU A 119 -7.01 3.36 9.30
N THR A 120 -7.66 4.52 9.17
CA THR A 120 -7.05 5.72 8.56
C THR A 120 -7.56 6.98 9.23
N ASP A 121 -6.64 7.89 9.53
CA ASP A 121 -6.88 9.21 10.12
C ASP A 121 -6.20 10.31 9.31
N LEU A 122 -7.00 11.24 8.80
CA LEU A 122 -6.51 12.41 8.07
C LEU A 122 -6.96 13.69 8.76
N ILE A 123 -6.04 14.63 8.95
CA ILE A 123 -6.35 16.00 9.37
C ILE A 123 -5.68 17.00 8.43
N SER A 124 -6.43 18.00 7.99
CA SER A 124 -5.88 19.11 7.20
C SER A 124 -6.46 20.45 7.61
N LEU A 125 -5.61 21.48 7.54
CA LEU A 125 -5.96 22.86 7.77
C LEU A 125 -5.56 23.68 6.53
N ARG A 126 -6.54 24.32 5.91
CA ARG A 126 -6.32 25.33 4.88
C ARG A 126 -6.59 26.70 5.46
N ILE A 127 -5.67 27.63 5.26
CA ILE A 127 -5.79 29.04 5.63
C ILE A 127 -5.67 29.85 4.35
N GLU A 128 -6.61 30.75 4.11
CA GLU A 128 -6.59 31.69 3.00
C GLU A 128 -6.66 33.10 3.56
N TYR A 129 -5.77 33.97 3.08
CA TYR A 129 -5.74 35.38 3.45
C TYR A 129 -5.60 36.28 2.22
N ASP A 130 -6.64 37.05 1.95
CA ASP A 130 -6.73 37.94 0.80
C ASP A 130 -6.24 39.34 1.16
N LEU A 131 -5.12 39.71 0.53
CA LEU A 131 -4.58 41.06 0.52
C LEU A 131 -5.14 41.82 -0.69
N GLU A 132 -4.99 43.14 -0.70
CA GLU A 132 -5.42 43.96 -1.85
C GLU A 132 -4.70 43.61 -3.17
N TRP A 133 -3.50 43.03 -3.09
CA TRP A 133 -2.61 42.80 -4.23
C TRP A 133 -2.27 41.32 -4.48
N ALA A 134 -2.68 40.42 -3.59
CA ALA A 134 -2.41 38.98 -3.65
C ALA A 134 -3.28 38.19 -2.66
N SER A 135 -3.34 36.88 -2.82
CA SER A 135 -3.89 35.93 -1.86
C SER A 135 -2.76 35.03 -1.33
N ILE A 136 -2.77 34.77 -0.03
CA ILE A 136 -1.87 33.82 0.62
C ILE A 136 -2.68 32.58 0.97
N THR A 137 -2.24 31.42 0.48
CA THR A 137 -2.81 30.12 0.86
C THR A 137 -1.78 29.30 1.62
N SER A 138 -2.14 28.80 2.80
CA SER A 138 -1.37 27.81 3.56
C SER A 138 -2.19 26.52 3.67
N ILE A 139 -1.58 25.38 3.38
CA ILE A 139 -2.20 24.06 3.55
C ILE A 139 -1.27 23.20 4.38
N THR A 140 -1.74 22.79 5.55
CA THR A 140 -1.10 21.78 6.39
C THR A 140 -1.94 20.52 6.34
N ALA A 141 -1.32 19.36 6.14
CA ALA A 141 -2.03 18.08 6.21
C ALA A 141 -1.17 17.01 6.87
N ARG A 142 -1.82 16.12 7.62
CA ARG A 142 -1.25 14.89 8.14
C ARG A 142 -2.21 13.74 7.87
N ASP A 143 -1.68 12.63 7.40
CA ASP A 143 -2.42 11.40 7.13
C ASP A 143 -1.69 10.25 7.80
N ASN A 144 -2.41 9.35 8.46
CA ASN A 144 -1.85 8.12 9.00
C ASN A 144 -2.82 6.97 8.69
N TYR A 145 -2.29 5.85 8.23
CA TYR A 145 -3.05 4.63 8.06
C TYR A 145 -2.28 3.44 8.60
N ALA A 146 -3.02 2.44 9.05
CA ALA A 146 -2.51 1.11 9.33
C ALA A 146 -3.51 0.10 8.76
N TYR A 147 -3.01 -0.95 8.12
CA TYR A 147 -3.84 -2.08 7.76
C TYR A 147 -3.07 -3.38 7.90
N LYS A 148 -3.79 -4.47 8.06
CA LYS A 148 -3.23 -5.82 8.02
C LYS A 148 -3.98 -6.67 7.01
N THR A 149 -3.29 -7.68 6.47
CA THR A 149 -3.86 -8.62 5.50
C THR A 149 -3.50 -10.04 5.89
N SER A 150 -4.50 -10.90 5.88
CA SER A 150 -4.38 -12.35 5.93
C SER A 150 -4.90 -12.90 4.60
N THR A 151 -4.21 -13.86 4.00
CA THR A 151 -4.61 -14.43 2.70
C THR A 151 -4.21 -15.88 2.56
N ASP A 152 -5.11 -16.69 1.99
CA ASP A 152 -4.82 -17.99 1.38
C ASP A 152 -4.37 -17.76 -0.09
N PRO A 153 -3.07 -17.87 -0.42
CA PRO A 153 -2.59 -17.59 -1.76
C PRO A 153 -2.89 -18.72 -2.76
N ASP A 154 -3.11 -19.95 -2.28
CA ASP A 154 -3.33 -21.12 -3.13
C ASP A 154 -4.82 -21.38 -3.43
N ARG A 155 -5.71 -20.74 -2.66
CA ARG A 155 -7.16 -20.69 -2.90
C ARG A 155 -7.76 -22.09 -2.95
N SER A 156 -7.36 -22.95 -2.02
CA SER A 156 -7.76 -24.35 -2.02
C SER A 156 -7.90 -24.91 -0.61
N GLN A 157 -8.44 -26.13 -0.54
CA GLN A 157 -8.59 -26.83 0.74
C GLN A 157 -7.25 -27.40 1.25
N LEU A 158 -6.17 -27.26 0.48
CA LEU A 158 -4.84 -27.76 0.81
C LEU A 158 -4.07 -26.73 1.60
N ASP A 159 -3.34 -27.20 2.61
CA ASP A 159 -2.48 -26.36 3.42
C ASP A 159 -1.12 -26.18 2.75
N ILE A 160 -1.00 -25.25 1.80
CA ILE A 160 0.23 -25.05 1.01
C ILE A 160 0.98 -23.80 1.46
N LEU A 161 0.34 -22.63 1.44
CA LEU A 161 0.94 -21.37 1.86
C LEU A 161 -0.11 -20.52 2.57
N SER A 162 0.30 -19.78 3.59
CA SER A 162 -0.56 -18.78 4.23
C SER A 162 0.19 -17.48 4.44
N ILE A 163 -0.46 -16.36 4.15
CA ILE A 163 -0.03 -15.03 4.57
C ILE A 163 -0.88 -14.67 5.79
N VAL A 164 -0.25 -14.41 6.94
CA VAL A 164 -0.94 -14.23 8.22
C VAL A 164 -0.61 -12.86 8.79
N ASP A 165 -1.66 -12.07 9.06
CA ASP A 165 -1.60 -10.79 9.76
C ASP A 165 -0.47 -9.86 9.28
N GLU A 166 -0.18 -9.82 7.98
CA GLU A 166 0.92 -9.00 7.46
C GLU A 166 0.59 -7.50 7.63
N PRO A 167 1.35 -6.76 8.46
CA PRO A 167 1.01 -5.37 8.76
C PRO A 167 1.60 -4.41 7.73
N TYR A 168 0.87 -3.33 7.49
CA TYR A 168 1.24 -2.22 6.63
C TYR A 168 0.88 -0.92 7.31
N GLU A 169 1.81 0.02 7.34
CA GLU A 169 1.61 1.31 8.02
C GLU A 169 2.11 2.44 7.13
N GLY A 170 1.49 3.60 7.25
CA GLY A 170 1.95 4.80 6.55
C GLY A 170 1.57 6.05 7.31
N ASN A 171 2.48 7.01 7.30
CA ASN A 171 2.24 8.35 7.80
C ASN A 171 2.83 9.36 6.83
N SER A 172 2.15 10.48 6.66
CA SER A 172 2.64 11.60 5.88
C SER A 172 2.29 12.92 6.51
N PHE A 173 3.16 13.90 6.30
CA PHE A 173 2.95 15.30 6.65
C PHE A 173 3.30 16.16 5.45
N SER A 174 2.45 17.14 5.15
CA SER A 174 2.71 18.12 4.11
C SER A 174 2.42 19.53 4.59
N GLN A 175 3.26 20.47 4.17
CA GLN A 175 3.03 21.90 4.32
C GLN A 175 3.25 22.59 2.98
N GLU A 176 2.24 23.30 2.52
CA GLU A 176 2.34 24.16 1.34
C GLU A 176 2.02 25.61 1.72
N LEU A 177 2.79 26.55 1.18
CA LEU A 177 2.52 27.97 1.25
C LEU A 177 2.56 28.53 -0.18
N ARG A 178 1.50 29.23 -0.58
CA ARG A 178 1.38 29.89 -1.88
C ARG A 178 1.06 31.36 -1.71
N LEU A 179 1.60 32.16 -2.62
CA LEU A 179 1.24 33.54 -2.85
C LEU A 179 0.82 33.67 -4.31
N ASP A 180 -0.43 34.02 -4.53
CA ASP A 180 -1.03 34.18 -5.85
C ASP A 180 -1.41 35.66 -6.01
N GLY A 181 -1.07 36.30 -7.12
CA GLY A 181 -1.38 37.71 -7.29
C GLY A 181 -1.33 38.17 -8.74
N SER A 182 -1.77 39.41 -8.95
CA SER A 182 -1.81 40.03 -10.27
C SER A 182 -1.25 41.45 -10.19
N PHE A 183 -0.33 41.79 -11.09
CA PHE A 183 0.10 43.16 -11.30
C PHE A 183 -0.75 43.80 -12.41
N ASN A 184 -1.78 44.53 -11.98
CA ASN A 184 -2.83 45.06 -12.85
C ASN A 184 -3.44 43.94 -13.70
N THR A 185 -3.63 44.16 -15.00
CA THR A 185 -4.06 43.16 -15.99
C THR A 185 -2.90 42.63 -16.83
N LEU A 186 -1.65 42.97 -16.46
CA LEU A 186 -0.48 42.70 -17.29
C LEU A 186 0.19 41.39 -16.92
N VAL A 187 0.28 41.06 -15.63
CA VAL A 187 0.99 39.87 -15.18
C VAL A 187 0.25 39.20 -14.04
N ASP A 188 -0.10 37.94 -14.23
CA ASP A 188 -0.50 37.03 -13.16
C ASP A 188 0.73 36.24 -12.70
N TYR A 189 0.88 36.05 -11.40
CA TYR A 189 2.00 35.31 -10.84
C TYR A 189 1.60 34.44 -9.65
N GLN A 190 2.35 33.37 -9.46
CA GLN A 190 2.24 32.47 -8.33
C GLN A 190 3.63 32.12 -7.84
N LEU A 191 3.83 32.16 -6.53
CA LEU A 191 5.04 31.72 -5.84
C LEU A 191 4.66 30.71 -4.77
N GLY A 192 5.48 29.71 -4.51
CA GLY A 192 5.20 28.77 -3.45
C GLY A 192 6.39 28.01 -2.89
N LEU A 193 6.17 27.52 -1.67
CA LEU A 193 7.05 26.66 -0.91
C LEU A 193 6.27 25.39 -0.56
N PHE A 194 6.95 24.25 -0.63
CA PHE A 194 6.37 22.96 -0.32
C PHE A 194 7.34 22.11 0.49
N TYR A 195 6.82 21.47 1.52
CA TYR A 195 7.49 20.45 2.32
C TYR A 195 6.61 19.21 2.41
N TYR A 196 7.22 18.04 2.28
CA TYR A 196 6.57 16.75 2.43
C TYR A 196 7.51 15.78 3.13
N ASP A 197 6.96 15.04 4.09
CA ASP A 197 7.63 13.98 4.82
C ASP A 197 6.68 12.78 4.83
N GLN A 198 7.18 11.61 4.49
CA GLN A 198 6.41 10.37 4.45
C GLN A 198 7.27 9.23 4.97
N ASN A 199 6.67 8.38 5.79
CA ASN A 199 7.20 7.08 6.13
C ASN A 199 6.12 6.01 5.87
N THR A 200 6.50 4.93 5.19
CA THR A 200 5.64 3.76 4.93
C THR A 200 6.38 2.48 5.28
N GLN A 201 5.71 1.55 5.94
CA GLN A 201 6.27 0.28 6.38
C GLN A 201 5.41 -0.89 5.89
N ARG A 202 6.07 -1.99 5.51
CA ARG A 202 5.47 -3.31 5.30
C ARG A 202 6.18 -4.32 6.19
N GLY A 203 5.43 -5.04 7.01
CA GLY A 203 5.95 -6.01 7.97
C GLY A 203 6.57 -5.35 9.20
N ASP A 204 6.72 -6.12 10.27
CA ASP A 204 7.24 -5.70 11.57
C ASP A 204 8.28 -6.69 12.13
N ARG A 205 8.84 -7.55 11.26
CA ARG A 205 9.70 -8.70 11.56
C ARG A 205 8.99 -9.87 12.26
N THR A 206 7.68 -9.83 12.42
CA THR A 206 6.91 -11.02 12.78
C THR A 206 6.81 -11.93 11.54
N PRO A 207 6.89 -13.26 11.70
CA PRO A 207 6.62 -14.19 10.60
C PRO A 207 5.21 -13.97 10.03
N SER A 208 5.14 -13.72 8.73
CA SER A 208 3.87 -13.46 8.04
C SER A 208 3.62 -14.42 6.88
N VAL A 209 4.63 -15.12 6.36
CA VAL A 209 4.46 -16.14 5.32
C VAL A 209 4.85 -17.49 5.89
N PHE A 210 4.00 -18.50 5.71
CA PHE A 210 4.23 -19.85 6.24
C PHE A 210 4.02 -20.92 5.18
N ILE A 211 4.86 -21.95 5.20
CA ILE A 211 4.70 -23.17 4.42
C ILE A 211 3.79 -24.15 5.18
N GLY A 212 2.72 -24.57 4.53
CA GLY A 212 1.78 -25.55 5.06
C GLY A 212 2.20 -27.01 4.87
N THR A 213 1.40 -27.91 5.44
CA THR A 213 1.64 -29.36 5.48
C THR A 213 1.54 -30.07 4.13
N ASP A 214 0.79 -29.50 3.18
CA ASP A 214 0.56 -30.06 1.84
C ASP A 214 1.49 -29.51 0.77
N PHE A 215 2.27 -28.47 1.11
CA PHE A 215 3.21 -27.84 0.21
C PHE A 215 4.13 -28.84 -0.50
N ILE A 216 4.79 -29.73 0.24
CA ILE A 216 5.74 -30.68 -0.34
C ILE A 216 5.04 -31.63 -1.31
N THR A 217 3.85 -32.13 -0.95
CA THR A 217 3.08 -33.07 -1.78
C THR A 217 2.73 -32.44 -3.13
N VAL A 218 2.30 -31.17 -3.13
CA VAL A 218 1.96 -30.44 -4.35
C VAL A 218 3.22 -30.02 -5.12
N ALA A 219 4.23 -29.52 -4.42
CA ALA A 219 5.48 -29.07 -5.03
C ALA A 219 6.29 -30.21 -5.66
N ASP A 220 6.21 -31.43 -5.13
CA ASP A 220 6.83 -32.62 -5.73
C ASP A 220 6.21 -32.99 -7.08
N LEU A 221 4.92 -32.71 -7.28
CA LEU A 221 4.23 -32.95 -8.55
C LEU A 221 4.40 -31.81 -9.56
N THR A 222 4.58 -30.58 -9.07
CA THR A 222 4.54 -29.36 -9.90
C THR A 222 5.90 -28.71 -10.10
N LEU A 223 6.66 -28.52 -9.02
CA LEU A 223 7.93 -27.79 -9.01
C LEU A 223 9.15 -28.70 -9.18
N LEU A 224 9.16 -29.88 -8.55
CA LEU A 224 10.31 -30.79 -8.59
C LEU A 224 10.75 -31.16 -10.02
N PRO A 225 9.86 -31.48 -10.99
CA PRO A 225 10.28 -31.79 -12.35
C PRO A 225 11.01 -30.62 -13.02
N ILE A 226 10.61 -29.39 -12.71
CA ILE A 226 11.23 -28.16 -13.22
C ILE A 226 12.63 -28.01 -12.60
N LEU A 227 12.74 -28.17 -11.28
CA LEU A 227 14.03 -28.09 -10.57
C LEU A 227 15.01 -29.16 -11.07
N GLN A 228 14.56 -30.40 -11.24
CA GLN A 228 15.39 -31.50 -11.77
C GLN A 228 15.83 -31.25 -13.22
N ALA A 229 14.97 -30.66 -14.06
CA ALA A 229 15.35 -30.25 -15.41
C ALA A 229 16.46 -29.18 -15.42
N THR A 230 16.55 -28.37 -14.36
CA THR A 230 17.64 -27.38 -14.15
C THR A 230 18.85 -27.92 -13.40
N GLY A 231 18.87 -29.23 -13.06
CA GLY A 231 20.01 -29.91 -12.43
C GLY A 231 19.95 -30.04 -10.91
N ALA A 232 18.80 -29.83 -10.28
CA ALA A 232 18.62 -30.10 -8.85
C ALA A 232 18.86 -31.59 -8.54
N PRO A 233 19.76 -31.94 -7.59
CA PRO A 233 20.18 -33.32 -7.35
C PRO A 233 19.33 -34.07 -6.30
N PHE A 234 18.23 -33.46 -5.84
CA PHE A 234 17.39 -34.01 -4.78
C PHE A 234 16.10 -34.65 -5.30
N PRO A 235 15.59 -35.70 -4.63
CA PRO A 235 14.42 -36.45 -5.08
C PRO A 235 13.08 -35.87 -4.63
N SER A 236 13.07 -34.80 -3.82
CA SER A 236 11.86 -34.13 -3.32
C SER A 236 12.17 -32.67 -2.96
N VAL A 237 11.20 -31.77 -3.13
CA VAL A 237 11.20 -30.39 -2.64
C VAL A 237 11.31 -30.34 -1.11
N GLY A 238 10.96 -31.44 -0.41
CA GLY A 238 11.19 -31.59 1.02
C GLY A 238 12.65 -31.41 1.45
N PHE A 239 13.61 -31.48 0.52
CA PHE A 239 15.01 -31.19 0.79
C PHE A 239 15.30 -29.68 0.98
N ILE A 240 14.45 -28.81 0.45
CA ILE A 240 14.58 -27.33 0.47
C ILE A 240 13.42 -26.61 1.17
N ALA A 241 12.34 -27.31 1.52
CA ALA A 241 11.18 -26.76 2.23
C ALA A 241 10.65 -27.77 3.24
N GLN A 242 10.11 -27.29 4.36
CA GLN A 242 9.37 -28.07 5.35
C GLN A 242 8.11 -27.33 5.82
N PRO A 243 7.06 -28.04 6.22
CA PRO A 243 5.92 -27.43 6.90
C PRO A 243 6.37 -26.66 8.15
N GLY A 244 5.83 -25.46 8.33
CA GLY A 244 6.20 -24.55 9.40
C GLY A 244 7.43 -23.69 9.11
N ASP A 245 8.10 -23.88 7.97
CA ASP A 245 9.07 -22.90 7.47
C ASP A 245 8.35 -21.57 7.22
N PHE A 246 9.02 -20.45 7.50
CA PHE A 246 8.39 -19.14 7.43
C PHE A 246 9.33 -18.05 6.93
N ALA A 247 8.74 -16.92 6.54
CA ALA A 247 9.45 -15.69 6.25
C ALA A 247 8.86 -14.51 7.03
N ALA A 248 9.74 -13.60 7.43
CA ALA A 248 9.44 -12.37 8.14
C ALA A 248 10.08 -11.19 7.40
N TYR A 249 9.38 -10.06 7.37
CA TYR A 249 9.81 -8.88 6.64
C TYR A 249 9.64 -7.63 7.49
N GLN A 250 10.48 -6.63 7.23
CA GLN A 250 10.23 -5.25 7.60
C GLN A 250 10.88 -4.36 6.55
N ASN A 251 10.08 -3.75 5.71
CA ASN A 251 10.57 -2.81 4.70
C ASN A 251 9.99 -1.44 5.02
N THR A 252 10.86 -0.48 5.26
CA THR A 252 10.51 0.90 5.60
C THR A 252 10.99 1.80 4.48
N TRP A 253 10.12 2.66 3.97
CA TRP A 253 10.44 3.65 2.95
C TRP A 253 10.12 5.04 3.47
N GLU A 254 11.16 5.87 3.55
CA GLU A 254 11.07 7.27 3.97
C GLU A 254 11.32 8.18 2.77
N SER A 255 10.55 9.26 2.67
CA SER A 255 10.68 10.27 1.62
C SER A 255 10.49 11.66 2.18
N GLN A 256 11.49 12.51 1.96
CA GLN A 256 11.47 13.92 2.32
C GLN A 256 11.66 14.79 1.08
N THR A 257 10.75 15.73 0.87
CA THR A 257 10.77 16.63 -0.28
C THR A 257 10.64 18.07 0.18
N ILE A 258 11.53 18.93 -0.30
CA ILE A 258 11.43 20.39 -0.20
C ILE A 258 11.40 20.94 -1.61
N ALA A 259 10.49 21.87 -1.89
CA ALA A 259 10.46 22.57 -3.15
C ALA A 259 10.15 24.06 -3.01
N THR A 260 10.72 24.84 -3.92
CA THR A 260 10.39 26.24 -4.14
C THR A 260 10.03 26.39 -5.61
N PHE A 261 8.91 27.03 -5.90
CA PHE A 261 8.43 27.18 -7.26
C PHE A 261 7.83 28.56 -7.50
N GLY A 262 7.83 28.96 -8.75
CA GLY A 262 7.16 30.17 -9.18
C GLY A 262 6.85 30.14 -10.66
N GLN A 263 5.75 30.78 -11.03
CA GLN A 263 5.38 31.01 -12.42
C GLN A 263 4.78 32.41 -12.57
N ALA A 264 4.92 32.97 -13.77
CA ALA A 264 4.27 34.21 -14.15
C ALA A 264 3.78 34.11 -15.58
N THR A 265 2.59 34.64 -15.83
CA THR A 265 1.99 34.79 -17.15
C THR A 265 1.92 36.27 -17.49
N TRP A 266 2.59 36.67 -18.56
CA TRP A 266 2.51 38.01 -19.10
C TRP A 266 1.46 38.06 -20.21
N HIS A 267 0.43 38.88 -20.01
CA HIS A 267 -0.59 39.22 -20.99
C HIS A 267 -0.05 40.29 -21.97
N LEU A 268 0.34 39.84 -23.16
CA LEU A 268 0.95 40.64 -24.22
C LEU A 268 -0.13 41.19 -25.17
N GLY A 269 -0.83 42.26 -24.76
CA GLY A 269 -1.87 42.87 -25.59
C GLY A 269 -3.15 42.03 -25.69
N GLU A 270 -3.89 42.16 -26.80
CA GLU A 270 -5.22 41.54 -26.99
C GLU A 270 -5.11 40.07 -27.41
N GLY A 271 -4.80 39.21 -26.44
CA GLY A 271 -4.97 37.75 -26.53
C GLY A 271 -3.69 36.92 -26.50
N TRP A 272 -2.49 37.51 -26.51
CA TRP A 272 -1.25 36.73 -26.34
C TRP A 272 -0.86 36.56 -24.88
N HIS A 273 -0.46 35.36 -24.49
CA HIS A 273 -0.04 35.03 -23.13
C HIS A 273 1.28 34.29 -23.14
N LEU A 274 2.31 34.85 -22.49
CA LEU A 274 3.60 34.21 -22.31
C LEU A 274 3.76 33.79 -20.85
N THR A 275 3.78 32.49 -20.59
CA THR A 275 4.01 31.92 -19.26
C THR A 275 5.44 31.42 -19.15
N GLY A 276 6.13 31.84 -18.10
CA GLY A 276 7.43 31.32 -17.68
C GLY A 276 7.35 30.79 -16.25
N GLY A 277 8.05 29.70 -15.95
CA GLY A 277 8.08 29.13 -14.60
C GLY A 277 9.34 28.34 -14.30
N LEU A 278 9.65 28.25 -13.01
CA LEU A 278 10.76 27.48 -12.47
C LEU A 278 10.31 26.75 -11.20
N ARG A 279 10.81 25.54 -11.01
CA ARG A 279 10.67 24.79 -9.77
C ARG A 279 11.99 24.15 -9.41
N TRP A 280 12.51 24.48 -8.24
CA TRP A 280 13.59 23.73 -7.61
C TRP A 280 12.99 22.72 -6.64
N THR A 281 13.42 21.46 -6.72
CA THR A 281 12.99 20.39 -5.83
C THR A 281 14.21 19.62 -5.34
N LYS A 282 14.30 19.44 -4.02
CA LYS A 282 15.22 18.53 -3.37
C LYS A 282 14.44 17.39 -2.74
N GLU A 283 14.83 16.17 -3.05
CA GLU A 283 14.21 14.94 -2.54
C GLU A 283 15.29 14.03 -1.94
N GLU A 284 15.04 13.56 -0.71
CA GLU A 284 15.82 12.51 -0.05
C GLU A 284 14.90 11.32 0.18
N ARG A 285 15.33 10.13 -0.25
CA ARG A 285 14.61 8.88 -0.04
C ARG A 285 15.53 7.87 0.62
N GLU A 286 15.00 7.18 1.61
CA GLU A 286 15.67 6.08 2.29
C GLU A 286 14.77 4.84 2.26
N ALA A 287 15.36 3.68 2.04
CA ALA A 287 14.68 2.40 2.07
C ALA A 287 15.47 1.44 2.96
N GLU A 288 14.94 1.14 4.13
CA GLU A 288 15.44 0.06 4.97
C GLU A 288 14.73 -1.22 4.57
N LEU A 289 15.49 -2.21 4.10
CA LEU A 289 14.96 -3.49 3.65
C LEU A 289 15.44 -4.60 4.57
N PHE A 290 14.50 -5.26 5.23
CA PHE A 290 14.72 -6.46 6.01
C PHE A 290 13.83 -7.59 5.52
N SER A 291 14.46 -8.73 5.25
CA SER A 291 13.80 -10.01 5.00
C SER A 291 14.62 -11.10 5.64
N GLU A 292 13.94 -12.01 6.32
CA GLU A 292 14.52 -13.20 6.89
C GLU A 292 13.62 -14.39 6.61
N THR A 293 14.24 -15.52 6.32
CA THR A 293 13.56 -16.80 6.20
C THR A 293 14.07 -17.70 7.30
N THR A 294 13.22 -18.62 7.77
CA THR A 294 13.60 -19.72 8.64
C THR A 294 13.13 -21.01 8.02
N SER A 295 14.03 -21.99 7.94
CA SER A 295 13.74 -23.30 7.40
C SER A 295 14.41 -24.41 8.19
N THR A 296 13.70 -25.53 8.32
CA THR A 296 14.19 -26.76 8.94
C THR A 296 14.61 -27.82 7.91
N ALA A 297 14.59 -27.48 6.61
CA ALA A 297 14.84 -28.41 5.53
C ALA A 297 16.24 -29.06 5.59
N PRO A 298 16.41 -30.34 5.18
CA PRO A 298 17.68 -31.04 5.26
C PRO A 298 18.86 -30.37 4.55
N LEU A 299 18.65 -29.76 3.37
CA LEU A 299 19.76 -29.09 2.65
C LEU A 299 20.19 -27.80 3.33
N VAL A 300 19.27 -27.07 3.94
CA VAL A 300 19.58 -25.92 4.77
C VAL A 300 20.50 -26.33 5.91
N GLN A 301 20.11 -27.36 6.66
CA GLN A 301 20.88 -27.82 7.83
C GLN A 301 22.24 -28.39 7.42
N ALA A 302 22.30 -29.13 6.31
CA ALA A 302 23.54 -29.65 5.76
C ALA A 302 24.49 -28.50 5.34
N ALA A 303 23.97 -27.49 4.64
CA ALA A 303 24.76 -26.34 4.19
C ALA A 303 25.26 -25.49 5.37
N THR A 304 24.42 -25.23 6.39
CA THR A 304 24.85 -24.55 7.62
C THR A 304 25.93 -25.34 8.35
N ALA A 305 25.75 -26.66 8.53
CA ALA A 305 26.75 -27.50 9.19
C ALA A 305 28.08 -27.52 8.43
N GLN A 306 28.04 -27.60 7.09
CA GLN A 306 29.23 -27.53 6.24
C GLN A 306 29.96 -26.19 6.37
N ALA A 307 29.24 -25.07 6.41
CA ALA A 307 29.82 -23.75 6.64
C ALA A 307 30.51 -23.65 8.02
N ILE A 308 29.87 -24.16 9.07
CA ILE A 308 30.47 -24.21 10.42
C ILE A 308 31.75 -25.07 10.42
N MET A 309 31.73 -26.24 9.78
CA MET A 309 32.91 -27.11 9.65
C MET A 309 34.04 -26.44 8.85
N ALA A 310 33.70 -25.54 7.92
CA ALA A 310 34.67 -24.71 7.20
C ALA A 310 35.19 -23.52 8.01
N GLY A 311 34.82 -23.40 9.30
CA GLY A 311 35.27 -22.34 10.20
C GLY A 311 34.49 -21.03 10.08
N ILE A 312 33.35 -21.03 9.37
CA ILE A 312 32.49 -19.85 9.26
C ILE A 312 31.74 -19.64 10.58
N PRO A 313 31.69 -18.41 11.12
CA PRO A 313 30.93 -18.12 12.34
C PRO A 313 29.46 -18.58 12.24
N PRO A 314 28.85 -19.07 13.34
CA PRO A 314 27.50 -19.65 13.30
C PRO A 314 26.43 -18.78 12.66
N GLU A 315 26.47 -17.47 12.89
CA GLU A 315 25.52 -16.51 12.29
C GLU A 315 25.63 -16.44 10.77
N GLN A 316 26.85 -16.35 10.24
CA GLN A 316 27.11 -16.32 8.80
C GLN A 316 26.82 -17.68 8.16
N ALA A 317 27.12 -18.78 8.85
CA ALA A 317 26.80 -20.12 8.40
C ALA A 317 25.28 -20.37 8.29
N ARG A 318 24.48 -19.77 9.18
CA ARG A 318 23.02 -19.80 9.09
C ARG A 318 22.52 -19.11 7.83
N ILE A 319 23.04 -17.91 7.51
CA ILE A 319 22.69 -17.18 6.29
C ILE A 319 23.03 -18.00 5.03
N ILE A 320 24.22 -18.62 5.00
CA ILE A 320 24.64 -19.49 3.89
C ILE A 320 23.67 -20.66 3.71
N GLY A 321 23.29 -21.33 4.80
CA GLY A 321 22.33 -22.44 4.72
C GLY A 321 20.93 -22.00 4.32
N MET A 322 20.46 -20.84 4.80
CA MET A 322 19.19 -20.26 4.37
C MET A 322 19.13 -20.04 2.86
N GLY A 323 20.25 -19.74 2.20
CA GLY A 323 20.28 -19.65 0.73
C GLY A 323 19.79 -20.90 -0.02
N ALA A 324 19.70 -22.06 0.65
CA ALA A 324 19.12 -23.29 0.09
C ALA A 324 17.63 -23.49 0.36
N ALA A 325 16.99 -22.65 1.20
CA ALA A 325 15.58 -22.76 1.53
C ALA A 325 14.69 -22.29 0.36
N PHE A 326 13.54 -22.93 0.18
CA PHE A 326 12.56 -22.56 -0.85
C PHE A 326 12.12 -21.10 -0.71
N LEU A 327 11.76 -20.68 0.51
CA LEU A 327 11.31 -19.31 0.76
C LEU A 327 12.39 -18.28 0.42
N SER A 328 13.69 -18.61 0.54
CA SER A 328 14.75 -17.67 0.19
C SER A 328 14.84 -17.38 -1.32
N GLY A 329 14.20 -18.20 -2.16
CA GLY A 329 14.01 -17.90 -3.58
C GLY A 329 12.92 -16.86 -3.86
N ALA A 330 11.93 -16.74 -2.97
CA ALA A 330 10.86 -15.74 -3.04
C ALA A 330 11.13 -14.51 -2.16
N ALA A 331 11.92 -14.69 -1.10
CA ALA A 331 12.17 -13.77 -0.01
C ALA A 331 13.67 -13.76 0.30
N THR A 332 14.48 -13.27 -0.64
CA THR A 332 15.93 -13.21 -0.49
C THR A 332 16.30 -12.54 0.82
N PRO A 333 17.00 -13.23 1.74
CA PRO A 333 17.39 -12.63 3.00
C PRO A 333 18.22 -11.36 2.76
N ILE A 334 17.76 -10.25 3.34
CA ILE A 334 18.37 -8.94 3.16
C ILE A 334 18.28 -8.16 4.46
N ASN A 335 19.31 -7.36 4.72
CA ASN A 335 19.32 -6.37 5.78
C ASN A 335 20.19 -5.22 5.29
N THR A 336 19.57 -4.22 4.67
CA THR A 336 20.30 -3.13 4.04
C THR A 336 19.50 -1.83 4.08
N THR A 337 20.22 -0.72 4.02
CA THR A 337 19.66 0.62 3.86
C THR A 337 20.11 1.15 2.50
N LEU A 338 19.15 1.59 1.69
CA LEU A 338 19.38 2.21 0.39
C LEU A 338 18.98 3.67 0.47
N GLU A 339 19.90 4.57 0.11
CA GLU A 339 19.64 6.00 0.09
C GLU A 339 19.73 6.56 -1.33
N ARG A 340 18.86 7.53 -1.64
CA ARG A 340 18.94 8.32 -2.87
C ARG A 340 18.63 9.77 -2.55
N LYS A 341 19.47 10.68 -3.05
CA LYS A 341 19.25 12.12 -3.02
C LYS A 341 19.16 12.67 -4.44
N THR A 342 18.16 13.51 -4.69
CA THR A 342 17.96 14.16 -5.98
C THR A 342 17.80 15.67 -5.76
N ASP A 343 18.47 16.44 -6.61
CA ASP A 343 18.33 17.89 -6.72
C ASP A 343 18.01 18.20 -8.17
N ASN A 344 16.87 18.84 -8.41
CA ASN A 344 16.36 19.08 -9.75
C ASN A 344 15.80 20.51 -9.91
N VAL A 345 15.98 21.05 -11.11
CA VAL A 345 15.35 22.30 -11.54
C VAL A 345 14.52 22.04 -12.79
N ASP A 346 13.21 22.12 -12.63
CA ASP A 346 12.25 22.07 -13.73
C ASP A 346 11.94 23.48 -14.23
N TRP A 347 11.71 23.61 -15.53
CA TRP A 347 11.39 24.89 -16.17
C TRP A 347 10.19 24.76 -17.10
N LEU A 348 9.47 25.87 -17.26
CA LEU A 348 8.30 25.98 -18.12
C LEU A 348 8.42 27.25 -18.97
N ILE A 349 8.18 27.12 -20.28
CA ILE A 349 7.93 28.23 -21.20
C ILE A 349 6.73 27.86 -22.07
N LYS A 350 5.69 28.68 -22.07
CA LYS A 350 4.47 28.48 -22.87
C LYS A 350 4.05 29.80 -23.51
N LEU A 351 3.71 29.76 -24.79
CA LEU A 351 3.07 30.86 -25.51
C LEU A 351 1.66 30.42 -25.93
N ALA A 352 0.65 31.22 -25.60
CA ALA A 352 -0.75 30.97 -25.97
C ALA A 352 -1.36 32.22 -26.65
N TYR A 353 -2.39 32.00 -27.46
CA TYR A 353 -3.17 33.04 -28.12
C TYR A 353 -4.67 32.74 -28.03
N ASP A 354 -5.47 33.70 -27.61
CA ASP A 354 -6.92 33.57 -27.53
C ASP A 354 -7.55 33.77 -28.92
N ILE A 355 -8.20 32.72 -29.43
CA ILE A 355 -8.75 32.71 -30.81
C ILE A 355 -10.10 33.46 -30.89
N SER A 356 -10.84 33.53 -29.78
CA SER A 356 -12.06 34.33 -29.65
C SER A 356 -12.41 34.54 -28.18
N GLU A 357 -13.07 35.65 -27.85
CA GLU A 357 -13.54 35.95 -26.48
C GLU A 357 -14.55 34.90 -25.95
N ASP A 358 -15.21 34.14 -26.82
CA ASP A 358 -16.26 33.16 -26.47
C ASP A 358 -15.75 31.74 -26.19
N VAL A 359 -14.43 31.50 -26.22
CA VAL A 359 -13.85 30.17 -25.95
C VAL A 359 -13.06 30.24 -24.64
N MET A 360 -13.80 30.26 -23.52
CA MET A 360 -13.30 29.90 -22.19
C MET A 360 -14.06 28.69 -21.66
#